data_AF-A0A1Q3H648-F1
#
_entry.id   AF-A0A1Q3H648-F1
#
_cell.length_a   1.000
_cell.length_b   1.000
_cell.length_c   1.000
_cell.angle_alpha   90.00
_cell.angle_beta   90.00
_cell.angle_gamma   90.00
#
_symmetry.space_group_name_H-M   'P 1'
#
loop_
_entity.id
_entity.type
_entity.pdbx_description
1 polymer ?
#
loop_
_entity_poly.entity_id
_entity_poly.type
_entity_poly.pdbx_seq_one_letter_code
_entity_poly.pdbx_strand_id
1 'polypeptide(L)'
;MKNRIVMAVAALGLAMTLAGCKSECRVACEKKQECVSSGLDVAKCTDTCEQKVKKDKDFSAQAQECSQCVKGRTCSETMKQCLDDCITVVGF
;
A
#
# COMPACT_ATOMS: atom_id res chain seq x y z
N MET A 1 58.15 0.13 -7.45
CA MET A 1 57.33 -1.07 -7.73
C MET A 1 56.97 -1.79 -6.43
N LYS A 2 55.78 -1.58 -5.87
CA LYS A 2 55.01 -2.60 -5.13
C LYS A 2 53.65 -2.01 -4.77
N ASN A 3 52.62 -2.45 -5.48
CA ASN A 3 51.21 -2.16 -5.26
C ASN A 3 50.82 -2.16 -3.77
N ARG A 4 50.18 -1.08 -3.33
CA ARG A 4 49.19 -1.10 -2.25
C ARG A 4 47.99 -0.23 -2.61
N ILE A 5 47.41 -0.52 -3.77
CA ILE A 5 46.07 -0.05 -4.15
C ILE A 5 45.16 -1.27 -4.05
N VAL A 6 44.73 -1.62 -2.84
CA VAL A 6 43.73 -2.68 -2.64
C VAL A 6 42.85 -2.29 -1.45
N MET A 7 41.57 -2.04 -1.77
CA MET A 7 40.40 -2.14 -0.89
C MET A 7 40.15 -0.99 0.10
N ALA A 8 39.53 0.08 -0.41
CA ALA A 8 38.59 0.88 0.36
C ALA A 8 37.39 1.23 -0.56
N VAL A 9 36.61 0.21 -0.91
CA VAL A 9 35.31 0.36 -1.59
C VAL A 9 34.27 -0.33 -0.72
N ALA A 10 33.10 0.29 -0.63
CA ALA A 10 31.86 -0.17 0.03
C ALA A 10 31.66 0.24 1.50
N ALA A 11 31.44 1.54 1.71
CA ALA A 11 30.64 2.03 2.84
C ALA A 11 29.74 3.20 2.38
N LEU A 12 29.10 3.06 1.23
CA LEU A 12 28.04 3.95 0.76
C LEU A 12 26.95 3.07 0.17
N GLY A 13 25.78 3.07 0.81
CA GLY A 13 24.58 2.47 0.24
C GLY A 13 24.07 1.30 1.05
N LEU A 14 23.26 1.61 2.06
CA LEU A 14 22.13 0.79 2.53
C LEU A 14 21.31 1.62 3.53
N ALA A 15 20.83 2.78 3.08
CA ALA A 15 19.90 3.61 3.84
C ALA A 15 18.70 4.06 2.98
N MET A 16 18.29 3.23 2.00
CA MET A 16 17.19 3.57 1.08
C MET A 16 16.00 2.61 1.11
N THR A 17 15.86 1.71 2.09
CA THR A 17 14.78 0.70 2.06
C THR A 17 13.60 0.95 3.01
N LEU A 18 13.48 2.12 3.61
CA LEU A 18 12.29 2.50 4.41
C LEU A 18 11.25 3.31 3.63
N ALA A 19 11.32 3.35 2.29
CA ALA A 19 10.10 3.48 1.48
C ALA A 19 9.34 2.15 1.57
N GLY A 20 8.80 1.86 2.76
CA GLY A 20 8.22 0.57 3.09
C GLY A 20 7.12 0.17 2.11
N CYS A 21 7.13 -1.08 1.66
CA CYS A 21 5.97 -1.68 1.00
C CYS A 21 4.74 -1.45 1.88
N LYS A 22 3.92 -0.45 1.54
CA LYS A 22 2.58 -0.34 2.15
C LYS A 22 1.79 -1.56 1.69
N SER A 23 1.18 -2.27 2.63
CA SER A 23 0.27 -3.36 2.30
C SER A 23 -0.89 -2.83 1.46
N GLU A 24 -1.50 -3.70 0.66
CA GLU A 24 -2.63 -3.38 -0.20
C GLU A 24 -3.78 -2.79 0.62
N CYS A 25 -4.03 -3.39 1.78
CA CYS A 25 -4.99 -2.89 2.76
C CYS A 25 -4.69 -1.46 3.21
N ARG A 26 -3.42 -1.14 3.49
CA ARG A 26 -3.05 0.21 3.92
C ARG A 26 -3.26 1.24 2.82
N VAL A 27 -2.92 0.91 1.57
CA VAL A 27 -3.17 1.79 0.41
C VAL A 27 -4.66 2.06 0.24
N ALA A 28 -5.50 1.02 0.29
CA ALA A 28 -6.95 1.15 0.18
C ALA A 28 -7.55 1.97 1.35
N CYS A 29 -7.12 1.72 2.58
CA CYS A 29 -7.60 2.44 3.77
C CYS A 29 -7.18 3.91 3.79
N GLU A 30 -5.95 4.25 3.40
CA GLU A 30 -5.51 5.65 3.26
C GLU A 30 -6.34 6.38 2.21
N LYS A 31 -6.59 5.74 1.06
CA LYS A 31 -7.43 6.35 0.01
C LYS A 31 -8.88 6.51 0.49
N LYS A 32 -9.43 5.54 1.22
CA LYS A 32 -10.75 5.66 1.85
C LYS A 32 -10.82 6.84 2.81
N GLN A 33 -9.78 7.01 3.63
CA GLN A 33 -9.72 8.16 4.54
C GLN A 33 -9.72 9.47 3.75
N GLU A 34 -8.88 9.57 2.73
CA GLU A 34 -8.74 10.76 1.89
C GLU A 34 -10.04 11.12 1.18
N CYS A 35 -10.76 10.14 0.63
CA CYS A 35 -11.83 10.38 -0.34
C CYS A 35 -13.25 10.15 0.18
N VAL A 36 -13.43 9.32 1.21
CA VAL A 36 -14.74 8.88 1.68
C VAL A 36 -14.99 9.33 3.11
N SER A 37 -14.02 9.13 4.00
CA SER A 37 -14.18 9.39 5.43
C SER A 37 -12.91 9.92 6.07
N SER A 38 -12.76 11.24 6.13
CA SER A 38 -11.57 11.92 6.63
C SER A 38 -11.22 11.60 8.09
N GLY A 39 -12.17 11.07 8.86
CA GLY A 39 -11.98 10.60 10.25
C GLY A 39 -11.68 9.10 10.41
N LEU A 40 -11.51 8.35 9.32
CA LEU A 40 -11.22 6.93 9.38
C LEU A 40 -9.86 6.66 10.05
N ASP A 41 -9.86 5.76 11.04
CA ASP A 41 -8.62 5.20 11.59
C ASP A 41 -8.01 4.22 10.58
N VAL A 42 -7.01 4.68 9.84
CA VAL A 42 -6.30 3.88 8.84
C VAL A 42 -5.63 2.65 9.44
N ALA A 43 -5.10 2.74 10.66
CA ALA A 43 -4.43 1.61 11.30
C ALA A 43 -5.43 0.49 11.60
N LYS A 44 -6.57 0.85 12.20
CA LYS A 44 -7.66 -0.11 12.49
C LYS A 44 -8.29 -0.67 11.22
N CYS A 45 -8.46 0.15 10.19
CA CYS A 45 -8.93 -0.28 8.88
C CYS A 45 -7.95 -1.29 8.26
N THR A 46 -6.64 -1.01 8.32
CA THR A 46 -5.59 -1.88 7.79
C THR A 46 -5.61 -3.23 8.51
N ASP A 47 -5.64 -3.25 9.85
CA ASP A 47 -5.72 -4.50 10.62
C ASP A 47 -6.97 -5.30 10.26
N THR A 48 -8.14 -4.65 10.20
CA THR A 48 -9.39 -5.32 9.85
C THR A 48 -9.33 -5.93 8.45
N CYS A 49 -8.80 -5.19 7.47
CA CYS A 49 -8.60 -5.68 6.12
C CYS A 49 -7.62 -6.86 6.10
N GLU A 50 -6.47 -6.75 6.79
CA GLU A 50 -5.47 -7.81 6.86
C GLU A 50 -6.00 -9.09 7.54
N GLN A 51 -6.90 -8.97 8.52
CA GLN A 51 -7.59 -10.11 9.12
C GLN A 51 -8.56 -10.76 8.13
N LYS A 52 -9.20 -9.99 7.26
CA LYS A 52 -10.13 -10.51 6.24
C LYS A 52 -9.40 -11.18 5.08
N VAL A 53 -8.35 -10.57 4.53
CA VAL A 53 -7.59 -11.18 3.41
C VAL A 53 -6.95 -12.51 3.81
N LYS A 54 -6.65 -12.72 5.11
CA LYS A 54 -6.17 -14.00 5.64
C LYS A 54 -7.25 -15.09 5.67
N LYS A 55 -8.52 -14.71 5.78
CA LYS A 55 -9.66 -15.63 5.95
C LYS A 55 -10.41 -15.87 4.64
N ASP A 56 -10.35 -14.91 3.72
CA ASP A 56 -11.12 -14.89 2.49
C ASP A 56 -10.19 -14.54 1.31
N LYS A 57 -10.04 -15.50 0.39
CA LYS A 57 -9.15 -15.37 -0.77
C LYS A 57 -9.74 -14.46 -1.85
N ASP A 58 -11.06 -14.47 -2.02
CA ASP A 58 -11.75 -13.58 -2.96
C ASP A 58 -11.60 -12.13 -2.46
N PHE A 59 -11.76 -11.94 -1.15
CA PHE A 59 -11.50 -10.65 -0.53
C PHE A 59 -10.02 -10.21 -0.67
N SER A 60 -9.07 -11.13 -0.58
CA SER A 60 -7.66 -10.84 -0.83
C SER A 60 -7.40 -10.36 -2.25
N ALA A 61 -8.04 -10.98 -3.25
CA ALA A 61 -7.92 -10.55 -4.65
C ALA A 61 -8.50 -9.14 -4.84
N GLN A 62 -9.69 -8.88 -4.29
CA GLN A 62 -10.34 -7.57 -4.32
C GLN A 62 -9.51 -6.48 -3.64
N ALA A 63 -8.92 -6.76 -2.48
CA ALA A 63 -8.04 -5.82 -1.79
C ALA A 63 -6.81 -5.46 -2.62
N GLN A 64 -6.24 -6.45 -3.32
CA GLN A 64 -5.13 -6.23 -4.24
C GLN A 64 -5.54 -5.40 -5.46
N GLU A 65 -6.62 -5.77 -6.13
CA GLU A 65 -7.15 -5.04 -7.30
C GLU A 65 -7.50 -3.60 -6.96
N CYS A 66 -8.22 -3.40 -5.85
CA CYS A 66 -8.54 -2.08 -5.34
C CYS A 66 -7.28 -1.26 -5.06
N SER A 67 -6.31 -1.80 -4.32
CA SER A 67 -5.03 -1.15 -4.04
C SER A 67 -4.30 -0.71 -5.32
N GLN A 68 -4.23 -1.59 -6.32
CA GLN A 68 -3.60 -1.28 -7.61
C GLN A 68 -4.37 -0.20 -8.37
N CYS A 69 -5.71 -0.23 -8.34
CA CYS A 69 -6.52 0.77 -9.03
C CYS A 69 -6.36 2.16 -8.41
N VAL A 70 -6.41 2.27 -7.07
CA VAL A 70 -6.37 3.57 -6.39
C VAL A 70 -4.98 4.18 -6.28
N LYS A 71 -3.93 3.37 -6.43
CA LYS A 71 -2.54 3.82 -6.31
C LYS A 71 -2.23 4.89 -7.35
N GLY A 72 -1.87 6.08 -6.87
CA GLY A 72 -1.52 7.22 -7.74
C GLY A 72 -2.71 7.94 -8.38
N ARG A 73 -3.96 7.52 -8.10
CA ARG A 73 -5.17 8.21 -8.59
C ARG A 73 -5.67 9.24 -7.60
N THR A 74 -6.34 10.27 -8.12
CA THR A 74 -7.07 11.25 -7.30
C THR A 74 -8.36 10.65 -6.73
N CYS A 75 -8.99 11.31 -5.77
CA CYS A 75 -10.30 10.89 -5.25
C CYS A 75 -11.38 10.87 -6.33
N SER A 76 -11.38 11.84 -7.25
CA SER A 76 -12.36 11.87 -8.34
C SER A 76 -12.20 10.69 -9.29
N GLU A 77 -10.96 10.33 -9.62
CA GLU A 77 -10.67 9.17 -10.47
C GLU A 77 -10.98 7.86 -9.75
N THR A 78 -10.61 7.76 -8.47
CA THR A 78 -10.92 6.59 -7.62
C THR A 78 -12.41 6.32 -7.58
N MET A 79 -13.22 7.34 -7.30
CA MET A 79 -14.68 7.21 -7.22
C MET A 79 -15.35 6.90 -8.56
N LYS A 80 -14.72 7.25 -9.69
CA LYS A 80 -15.27 7.01 -11.03
C LYS A 80 -14.83 5.68 -11.64
N GLN A 81 -13.62 5.23 -11.33
CA GLN A 81 -12.95 4.17 -12.08
C GLN A 81 -12.53 2.97 -11.22
N CYS A 82 -12.50 3.12 -9.89
CA CYS A 82 -12.09 2.06 -8.97
C CYS A 82 -13.20 1.67 -8.00
N LEU A 83 -14.33 2.37 -8.02
CA LEU A 83 -15.40 2.18 -7.03
C LEU A 83 -15.96 0.75 -7.07
N ASP A 84 -16.09 0.15 -8.25
CA ASP A 84 -16.58 -1.22 -8.42
C ASP A 84 -15.62 -2.24 -7.77
N ASP A 85 -14.32 -2.11 -8.07
CA ASP A 85 -13.25 -2.95 -7.51
C ASP A 85 -13.06 -2.75 -6.00
N CYS A 86 -13.38 -1.55 -5.51
CA CYS A 86 -13.14 -1.13 -4.14
C CYS A 86 -14.37 -1.15 -3.24
N ILE A 87 -15.60 -1.30 -3.75
CA ILE A 87 -16.84 -1.12 -2.96
C ILE A 87 -16.86 -2.03 -1.72
N THR A 88 -16.38 -3.26 -1.88
CA THR A 88 -16.32 -4.25 -0.80
C THR A 88 -15.23 -3.88 0.21
N VAL A 89 -14.03 -3.54 -0.27
CA VAL A 89 -12.86 -3.18 0.55
C VAL A 89 -13.07 -1.90 1.35
N VAL A 90 -13.72 -0.93 0.72
CA VAL A 90 -13.99 0.41 1.23
C VAL A 90 -15.30 0.45 2.01
N GLY A 91 -16.13 -0.59 1.97
CA GLY A 91 -17.45 -0.66 2.61
C GLY A 91 -17.50 -1.20 4.05
N PHE A 92 -16.35 -1.57 4.65
CA PHE A 92 -16.30 -2.08 6.03
C PHE A 92 -16.21 -1.03 7.13
#